data_AF-A0AAN6QGW0-F1
#
_entry.id   AF-A0AAN6QGW0-F1
#
_cell.length_a   1.000
_cell.length_b   1.000
_cell.length_c   1.000
_cell.angle_alpha   90.00
_cell.angle_beta   90.00
_cell.angle_gamma   90.00
#
_symmetry.space_group_name_H-M   'P 1'
#
loop_
_entity.id
_entity.type
_entity.pdbx_description
1 polymer ?
#
loop_
_entity_poly.entity_id
_entity_poly.type
_entity_poly.pdbx_seq_one_letter_code
_entity_poly.pdbx_strand_id
1 'polypeptide(L)'
;MKLAALVTILITPLPALSLAISPRSSTTSTQCGRRNTARYCAGTAYNTSLLHTYLCGDSRLGPTTFPDAESNPLSVILSPLFYDRLGGLCPGDFINAWFNTSTKWWNYPANNGFTVIQDGDGYGEDGAPILGNVTLPVDTLLDRFGSEGGTFVSPAGAPYSQRALPPSNLVAANSEEL
;
A
#
# COMPACT_ATOMS: atom_id res chain seq x y z
N MET A 1 -45.45 51.96 -28.11
CA MET A 1 -44.05 51.57 -28.34
C MET A 1 -43.64 50.58 -27.26
N LYS A 2 -43.49 49.29 -27.58
CA LYS A 2 -42.95 48.27 -26.66
C LYS A 2 -41.51 48.01 -27.09
N LEU A 3 -40.54 48.39 -26.25
CA LEU A 3 -39.12 48.05 -26.46
C LEU A 3 -38.92 46.58 -26.06
N ALA A 4 -38.49 45.75 -27.01
CA ALA A 4 -37.99 44.41 -26.74
C ALA A 4 -36.52 44.53 -26.30
N ALA A 5 -36.22 44.11 -25.07
CA ALA A 5 -34.85 44.01 -24.58
C ALA A 5 -34.20 42.73 -25.12
N LEU A 6 -33.14 42.89 -25.90
CA LEU A 6 -32.32 41.79 -26.41
C LEU A 6 -31.38 41.34 -25.28
N VAL A 7 -31.57 40.12 -24.77
CA VAL A 7 -30.68 39.51 -23.78
C VAL A 7 -29.61 38.72 -24.51
N THR A 8 -28.39 39.24 -24.55
CA THR A 8 -27.20 38.54 -25.07
C THR A 8 -26.62 37.67 -23.97
N ILE A 9 -26.75 36.35 -24.10
CA ILE A 9 -26.11 35.37 -23.21
C ILE A 9 -24.66 35.19 -23.67
N LEU A 10 -23.71 35.69 -22.87
CA LEU A 10 -22.28 35.51 -23.10
C LEU A 10 -21.83 34.20 -22.45
N ILE A 11 -21.63 33.16 -23.26
CA ILE A 11 -21.11 31.87 -22.80
C ILE A 11 -19.58 31.98 -22.73
N THR A 12 -19.02 32.17 -21.55
CA THR A 12 -17.57 32.12 -21.34
C THR A 12 -17.14 30.65 -21.17
N PRO A 13 -16.19 30.13 -21.96
CA PRO A 13 -15.69 28.76 -21.77
C PRO A 13 -14.93 28.68 -20.43
N LEU A 14 -15.31 27.74 -19.57
CA LEU A 14 -14.53 27.43 -18.37
C LEU A 14 -13.15 26.91 -18.80
N PRO A 15 -12.04 27.41 -18.22
CA PRO A 15 -10.74 26.81 -18.45
C PRO A 15 -10.75 25.41 -17.84
N ALA A 16 -10.48 24.40 -18.68
CA ALA A 16 -10.22 23.05 -18.22
C ALA A 16 -8.99 23.09 -17.30
N LEU A 17 -9.19 22.90 -15.99
CA LEU A 17 -8.10 22.63 -15.07
C LEU A 17 -7.53 21.25 -15.41
N SER A 18 -6.51 21.21 -16.27
CA SER A 18 -5.68 20.04 -16.43
C SER A 18 -4.89 19.85 -15.12
N LEU A 19 -5.35 18.94 -14.25
CA LEU A 19 -4.51 18.35 -13.22
C LEU A 19 -3.35 17.66 -13.95
N ALA A 20 -2.19 18.31 -13.98
CA ALA A 20 -0.96 17.67 -14.40
C ALA A 20 -0.67 16.55 -13.41
N ILE A 21 -1.07 15.32 -13.75
CA ILE A 21 -0.60 14.13 -13.08
C ILE A 21 0.88 14.04 -13.43
N SER A 22 1.74 14.62 -12.60
CA SER A 22 3.17 14.41 -12.71
C SER A 22 3.41 12.92 -12.51
N PRO A 23 3.92 12.18 -13.52
CA PRO A 23 4.37 10.82 -13.26
C PRO A 23 5.48 10.94 -12.20
N ARG A 24 5.28 10.29 -11.05
CA ARG A 24 6.33 10.16 -10.04
C ARG A 24 7.48 9.43 -10.75
N SER A 25 8.52 10.17 -11.10
CA SER A 25 9.66 9.61 -11.82
C SER A 25 10.19 8.41 -11.03
N SER A 26 10.28 7.27 -11.70
CA SER A 26 10.83 6.00 -11.23
C SER A 26 12.36 6.05 -11.11
N THR A 27 12.90 7.17 -10.60
CA THR A 27 14.33 7.46 -10.53
C THR A 27 15.07 6.58 -9.51
N THR A 28 14.34 5.83 -8.69
CA THR A 28 14.87 5.05 -7.56
C THR A 28 15.52 3.74 -7.98
N SER A 29 15.10 3.14 -9.11
CA SER A 29 15.66 1.87 -9.62
C SER A 29 17.15 1.98 -9.97
N THR A 30 17.58 3.10 -10.55
CA THR A 30 18.99 3.29 -10.95
C THR A 30 19.93 3.42 -9.74
N GLN A 31 19.43 3.98 -8.64
CA GLN A 31 20.24 4.21 -7.43
C GLN A 31 20.63 2.88 -6.73
N CYS A 32 19.68 1.95 -6.64
CA CYS A 32 19.90 0.65 -6.00
C CYS A 32 20.65 -0.33 -6.92
N GLY A 33 20.64 -0.11 -8.24
CA GLY A 33 21.20 -1.02 -9.24
C GLY A 33 20.20 -2.10 -9.68
N ARG A 34 20.68 -3.10 -10.41
CA ARG A 34 19.82 -4.14 -11.00
C ARG A 34 19.17 -5.00 -9.92
N ARG A 35 17.84 -5.18 -9.99
CA ARG A 35 17.05 -6.02 -9.07
C ARG A 35 17.71 -7.38 -8.81
N ASN A 36 17.66 -7.83 -7.57
CA ASN A 36 18.19 -9.12 -7.09
C ASN A 36 19.72 -9.33 -7.22
N THR A 37 20.48 -8.31 -7.60
CA THR A 37 21.94 -8.33 -7.47
C THR A 37 22.38 -8.02 -6.04
N ALA A 38 23.60 -8.40 -5.67
CA ALA A 38 24.17 -8.10 -4.35
C ALA A 38 24.12 -6.60 -4.01
N ARG A 39 24.34 -5.72 -5.00
CA ARG A 39 24.25 -4.26 -4.81
C ARG A 39 22.82 -3.81 -4.49
N TYR A 40 21.84 -4.30 -5.24
CA TYR A 40 20.43 -3.98 -5.01
C TYR A 40 19.94 -4.48 -3.65
N CYS A 41 20.45 -5.63 -3.20
CA CYS A 41 20.06 -6.27 -1.96
C CYS A 41 20.98 -5.94 -0.77
N ALA A 42 21.83 -4.92 -0.90
CA ALA A 42 22.67 -4.48 0.22
C ALA A 42 21.78 -4.09 1.42
N GLY A 43 22.13 -4.56 2.62
CA GLY A 43 21.37 -4.31 3.84
C GLY A 43 20.20 -5.27 4.12
N THR A 44 19.94 -6.24 3.25
CA THR A 44 18.93 -7.30 3.47
C THR A 44 19.57 -8.61 3.95
N ALA A 45 18.76 -9.60 4.31
CA ALA A 45 19.21 -10.98 4.50
C ALA A 45 19.36 -11.67 3.13
N TYR A 46 20.25 -11.15 2.29
CA TYR A 46 20.41 -11.57 0.89
C TYR A 46 20.72 -13.07 0.80
N ASN A 47 19.86 -13.82 0.11
CA ASN A 47 20.00 -15.26 -0.07
C ASN A 47 19.74 -15.65 -1.53
N THR A 48 20.81 -16.02 -2.25
CA THR A 48 20.74 -16.36 -3.67
C THR A 48 19.85 -17.57 -3.96
N SER A 49 19.78 -18.54 -3.05
CA SER A 49 18.97 -19.75 -3.20
C SER A 49 17.46 -19.44 -3.17
N LEU A 50 17.06 -18.34 -2.53
CA LEU A 50 15.65 -17.93 -2.38
C LEU A 50 15.25 -16.79 -3.32
N LEU A 51 16.09 -16.39 -4.28
CA LEU A 51 15.77 -15.26 -5.19
C LEU A 51 14.60 -15.53 -6.13
N HIS A 52 14.21 -16.78 -6.31
CA HIS A 52 13.02 -17.14 -7.06
C HIS A 52 11.75 -17.10 -6.19
N THR A 53 11.89 -17.11 -4.87
CA THR A 53 10.79 -17.12 -3.91
C THR A 53 10.51 -15.72 -3.36
N TYR A 54 11.56 -15.00 -2.92
CA TYR A 54 11.44 -13.70 -2.27
C TYR A 54 12.31 -12.65 -2.95
N LEU A 55 11.90 -11.37 -2.87
CA LEU A 55 12.77 -10.27 -3.31
C LEU A 55 14.05 -10.28 -2.47
N CYS A 56 15.21 -10.23 -3.14
CA CYS A 56 16.51 -10.41 -2.50
C CYS A 56 16.71 -11.74 -1.74
N GLY A 57 15.81 -12.71 -1.91
CA GLY A 57 15.82 -13.94 -1.11
C GLY A 57 15.49 -13.72 0.36
N ASP A 58 14.99 -12.54 0.72
CA ASP A 58 14.63 -12.15 2.08
C ASP A 58 13.11 -12.17 2.22
N SER A 59 12.57 -13.11 2.99
CA SER A 59 11.12 -13.30 3.15
C SER A 59 10.39 -12.07 3.70
N ARG A 60 11.11 -11.19 4.41
CA ARG A 60 10.57 -9.90 4.88
C ARG A 60 10.14 -9.00 3.72
N LEU A 61 10.78 -9.14 2.57
CA LEU A 61 10.48 -8.36 1.37
C LEU A 61 9.41 -9.00 0.49
N GLY A 62 8.75 -10.07 0.93
CA GLY A 62 7.62 -10.68 0.24
C GLY A 62 8.00 -11.46 -1.03
N PRO A 63 7.02 -12.12 -1.67
CA PRO A 63 7.26 -13.02 -2.80
C PRO A 63 7.79 -12.27 -4.04
N THR A 64 8.50 -12.95 -4.92
CA THR A 64 9.00 -12.36 -6.19
C THR A 64 7.91 -12.11 -7.22
N THR A 65 6.88 -12.97 -7.24
CA THR A 65 5.79 -12.94 -8.20
C THR A 65 4.46 -12.69 -7.51
N PHE A 66 3.53 -12.08 -8.23
CA PHE A 66 2.14 -11.91 -7.82
C PHE A 66 1.25 -12.52 -8.89
N PRO A 67 0.05 -13.02 -8.54
CA PRO A 67 -0.93 -13.40 -9.55
C PRO A 67 -1.29 -12.19 -10.42
N ASP A 68 -1.13 -12.33 -11.73
CA ASP A 68 -1.34 -11.27 -12.73
C ASP A 68 -2.47 -11.57 -13.70
N ALA A 69 -3.06 -12.77 -13.63
CA ALA A 69 -4.24 -13.11 -14.39
C ALA A 69 -5.43 -12.21 -14.00
N GLU A 70 -6.08 -11.60 -14.99
CA GLU A 70 -7.26 -10.73 -14.80
C GLU A 70 -8.42 -11.45 -14.09
N SER A 71 -8.53 -12.77 -14.24
CA SER A 71 -9.52 -13.59 -13.53
C SER A 71 -9.23 -13.78 -12.04
N ASN A 72 -8.01 -13.45 -11.59
CA ASN A 72 -7.63 -13.55 -10.20
C ASN A 72 -7.90 -12.21 -9.48
N PRO A 73 -8.76 -12.15 -8.46
CA PRO A 73 -9.04 -10.89 -7.75
C PRO A 73 -7.79 -10.26 -7.11
N LEU A 74 -6.73 -11.03 -6.86
CA LEU A 74 -5.46 -10.52 -6.35
C LEU A 74 -4.73 -9.61 -7.33
N SER A 75 -4.97 -9.72 -8.64
CA SER A 75 -4.32 -8.87 -9.65
C SER A 75 -4.70 -7.39 -9.48
N VAL A 76 -5.95 -7.12 -9.10
CA VAL A 76 -6.44 -5.78 -8.80
C VAL A 76 -5.96 -5.31 -7.44
N ILE A 77 -6.03 -6.16 -6.41
CA ILE A 77 -5.60 -5.83 -5.05
C ILE A 77 -4.09 -5.51 -4.98
N LEU A 78 -3.27 -6.23 -5.75
CA LEU A 78 -1.81 -6.08 -5.84
C LEU A 78 -1.35 -5.34 -7.09
N SER A 79 -2.27 -4.59 -7.72
CA SER A 79 -1.97 -3.88 -8.95
C SER A 79 -0.74 -2.97 -8.79
N PRO A 80 0.22 -3.01 -9.73
CA PRO A 80 1.42 -2.18 -9.69
C PRO A 80 1.10 -0.68 -9.82
N LEU A 81 -0.13 -0.31 -10.20
CA LEU A 81 -0.60 1.09 -10.18
C LEU A 81 -0.66 1.66 -8.77
N PHE A 82 -0.91 0.83 -7.76
CA PHE A 82 -1.13 1.27 -6.38
C PHE A 82 -0.17 0.63 -5.37
N TYR A 83 0.45 -0.50 -5.72
CA TYR A 83 1.37 -1.22 -4.84
C TYR A 83 2.83 -1.08 -5.29
N ASP A 84 3.48 -0.01 -4.82
CA ASP A 84 4.94 0.06 -4.77
C ASP A 84 5.42 -0.57 -3.45
N ARG A 85 5.84 -1.83 -3.53
CA ARG A 85 6.32 -2.65 -2.40
C ARG A 85 7.29 -1.92 -1.47
N LEU A 86 8.18 -1.10 -2.01
CA LEU A 86 9.25 -0.43 -1.24
C LEU A 86 9.04 1.09 -1.14
N GLY A 87 7.95 1.61 -1.72
CA GLY A 87 7.66 3.05 -1.73
C GLY A 87 8.78 3.91 -2.33
N GLY A 88 9.57 3.35 -3.26
CA GLY A 88 10.74 3.98 -3.85
C GLY A 88 12.06 3.83 -3.09
N LEU A 89 12.10 3.14 -1.94
CA LEU A 89 13.35 2.88 -1.22
C LEU A 89 14.15 1.70 -1.83
N CYS A 90 15.46 1.68 -1.60
CA CYS A 90 16.24 0.46 -1.79
C CYS A 90 15.85 -0.59 -0.73
N PRO A 91 15.95 -1.90 -1.03
CA PRO A 91 15.56 -2.97 -0.12
C PRO A 91 16.14 -2.86 1.30
N GLY A 92 17.43 -2.58 1.43
CA GLY A 92 18.08 -2.40 2.74
C GLY A 92 17.54 -1.20 3.51
N ASP A 93 17.34 -0.07 2.83
CA ASP A 93 16.79 1.14 3.45
C ASP A 93 15.35 0.93 3.94
N PHE A 94 14.55 0.19 3.17
CA PHE A 94 13.20 -0.21 3.58
C PHE A 94 13.21 -1.06 4.85
N ILE A 95 14.08 -2.07 4.92
CA ILE A 95 14.26 -2.89 6.12
C ILE A 95 14.71 -2.03 7.30
N ASN A 96 15.66 -1.12 7.09
CA ASN A 96 16.17 -0.24 8.14
C ASN A 96 15.09 0.71 8.68
N ALA A 97 14.22 1.23 7.80
CA ALA A 97 13.14 2.13 8.21
C ALA A 97 12.03 1.41 9.01
N TRP A 98 11.68 0.19 8.62
CA TRP A 98 10.42 -0.43 9.07
C TRP A 98 10.57 -1.71 9.89
N PHE A 99 11.77 -2.31 9.98
CA PHE A 99 11.98 -3.56 10.70
C PHE A 99 12.92 -3.37 11.90
N ASN A 100 12.48 -3.81 13.08
CA ASN A 100 13.32 -3.84 14.27
C ASN A 100 14.16 -5.12 14.31
N THR A 101 15.46 -4.96 14.08
CA THR A 101 16.40 -6.09 14.04
C THR A 101 16.68 -6.71 15.42
N SER A 102 16.40 -6.00 16.51
CA SER A 102 16.60 -6.49 17.88
C SER A 102 15.44 -7.39 18.29
N THR A 103 14.20 -6.95 18.05
CA THR A 103 13.01 -7.74 18.38
C THR A 103 12.64 -8.77 17.31
N LYS A 104 13.19 -8.62 16.09
CA LYS A 104 12.83 -9.41 14.89
C LYS A 104 11.37 -9.22 14.47
N TRP A 105 10.83 -8.02 14.68
CA TRP A 105 9.47 -7.65 14.30
C TRP A 105 9.44 -6.38 13.44
N TRP A 106 8.38 -6.24 12.64
CA TRP A 106 8.06 -4.98 11.99
C TRP A 106 7.68 -3.92 13.03
N ASN A 107 8.07 -2.67 12.77
CA ASN A 107 7.61 -1.51 13.52
C ASN A 107 6.18 -1.17 13.07
N TYR A 108 5.19 -1.75 13.75
CA TYR A 108 3.79 -1.40 13.52
C TYR A 108 3.47 -0.03 14.14
N PRO A 109 2.54 0.72 13.52
CA PRO A 109 2.06 1.98 14.09
C PRO A 109 1.41 1.76 15.46
N ALA A 110 1.48 2.79 16.31
CA ALA A 110 0.76 2.83 17.57
C ALA A 110 -0.77 2.78 17.35
N ASN A 111 -1.53 2.66 18.45
CA ASN A 111 -3.00 2.67 18.42
C ASN A 111 -3.61 1.65 17.44
N ASN A 112 -3.02 0.46 17.33
CA ASN A 112 -3.46 -0.59 16.40
C ASN A 112 -3.51 -0.12 14.93
N GLY A 113 -2.75 0.92 14.56
CA GLY A 113 -2.72 1.47 13.22
C GLY A 113 -3.95 2.28 12.81
N PHE A 114 -4.86 2.61 13.74
CA PHE A 114 -5.90 3.59 13.46
C PHE A 114 -5.28 4.97 13.20
N THR A 115 -5.79 5.66 12.19
CA THR A 115 -5.46 7.07 11.94
C THR A 115 -5.75 7.89 13.19
N VAL A 116 -4.85 8.81 13.52
CA VAL A 116 -5.02 9.71 14.66
C VAL A 116 -5.47 11.10 14.20
N ILE A 117 -6.27 11.74 15.05
CA ILE A 117 -6.69 13.14 14.92
C ILE A 117 -5.45 14.04 14.90
N GLN A 118 -5.43 15.01 14.00
CA GLN A 118 -4.33 15.95 13.82
C GLN A 118 -4.81 17.36 14.16
N ASP A 119 -3.99 18.09 14.90
CA ASP A 119 -4.17 19.50 15.23
C ASP A 119 -4.71 20.28 14.02
N GLY A 120 -5.98 20.72 14.11
CA GLY A 120 -6.65 21.53 13.09
C GLY A 120 -7.80 20.87 12.33
N ASP A 121 -8.13 19.60 12.57
CA ASP A 121 -9.33 18.97 12.00
C ASP A 121 -10.63 19.31 12.77
N GLY A 122 -10.51 19.87 13.97
CA GLY A 122 -11.62 20.44 14.75
C GLY A 122 -12.56 19.41 15.39
N TYR A 123 -12.22 18.11 15.34
CA TYR A 123 -13.03 17.03 15.89
C TYR A 123 -12.18 16.13 16.78
N GLY A 124 -12.15 16.40 18.10
CA GLY A 124 -11.58 15.50 19.11
C GLY A 124 -10.25 15.96 19.70
N GLU A 125 -9.56 15.06 20.43
CA GLU A 125 -8.28 15.30 21.08
C GLU A 125 -7.11 14.90 20.16
N ASP A 126 -6.08 15.73 20.06
CA ASP A 126 -4.92 15.44 19.21
C ASP A 126 -4.22 14.14 19.58
N GLY A 127 -3.90 13.34 18.55
CA GLY A 127 -3.29 12.03 18.74
C GLY A 127 -4.26 10.93 19.17
N ALA A 128 -5.53 11.24 19.45
CA ALA A 128 -6.53 10.21 19.69
C ALA A 128 -6.85 9.46 18.38
N PRO A 129 -6.97 8.13 18.43
CA PRO A 129 -7.30 7.35 17.23
C PRO A 129 -8.77 7.56 16.80
N ILE A 130 -8.99 7.55 15.49
CA ILE A 130 -10.32 7.60 14.86
C ILE A 130 -10.82 6.16 14.74
N LEU A 131 -11.64 5.73 15.71
CA LEU A 131 -12.30 4.41 15.71
C LEU A 131 -13.66 4.47 16.40
N GLY A 132 -14.49 3.45 16.16
CA GLY A 132 -15.77 3.27 16.82
C GLY A 132 -16.28 1.84 16.66
N ASN A 133 -17.22 1.46 17.53
CA ASN A 133 -17.85 0.15 17.45
C ASN A 133 -18.88 0.14 16.33
N VAL A 134 -18.77 -0.84 15.43
CA VAL A 134 -19.72 -1.07 14.34
C VAL A 134 -20.12 -2.54 14.34
N THR A 135 -21.41 -2.81 14.27
CA THR A 135 -21.93 -4.16 14.02
C THR A 135 -21.96 -4.38 12.51
N LEU A 136 -21.21 -5.36 12.02
CA LEU A 136 -21.24 -5.73 10.60
C LEU A 136 -22.57 -6.41 10.27
N PRO A 137 -23.30 -5.94 9.24
CA PRO A 137 -24.47 -6.65 8.73
C PRO A 137 -24.12 -8.07 8.28
N VAL A 138 -25.10 -8.96 8.33
CA VAL A 138 -25.00 -10.29 7.70
C VAL A 138 -24.62 -10.13 6.22
N ASP A 139 -23.82 -11.06 5.72
CA ASP A 139 -23.27 -11.08 4.35
C ASP A 139 -22.25 -9.97 4.02
N THR A 140 -21.73 -9.24 5.02
CA THR A 140 -20.59 -8.34 4.80
C THR A 140 -19.35 -9.14 4.39
N LEU A 141 -18.83 -8.85 3.19
CA LEU A 141 -17.62 -9.49 2.68
C LEU A 141 -16.35 -8.83 3.23
N LEU A 142 -15.51 -9.64 3.85
CA LEU A 142 -14.22 -9.25 4.40
C LEU A 142 -13.12 -10.11 3.77
N ASP A 143 -11.91 -9.56 3.70
CA ASP A 143 -10.71 -10.32 3.35
C ASP A 143 -9.54 -9.99 4.28
N ARG A 144 -8.47 -10.79 4.18
CA ARG A 144 -7.28 -10.66 5.02
C ARG A 144 -6.05 -11.26 4.33
N PHE A 145 -4.89 -10.64 4.55
CA PHE A 145 -3.57 -11.20 4.23
C PHE A 145 -2.85 -11.59 5.53
N GLY A 146 -2.84 -12.88 5.85
CA GLY A 146 -2.19 -13.44 7.05
C GLY A 146 -2.96 -14.63 7.61
N SER A 147 -2.45 -15.22 8.70
CA SER A 147 -3.11 -16.35 9.36
C SER A 147 -4.45 -15.96 9.99
N GLU A 148 -5.31 -16.96 10.19
CA GLU A 148 -6.65 -16.81 10.80
C GLU A 148 -6.61 -16.43 12.29
N GLY A 149 -5.45 -16.55 12.96
CA GLY A 149 -5.27 -16.17 14.36
C GLY A 149 -5.17 -14.67 14.63
N GLY A 150 -5.18 -13.81 13.60
CA GLY A 150 -5.11 -12.36 13.77
C GLY A 150 -6.48 -11.68 13.75
N THR A 151 -6.52 -10.41 14.18
CA THR A 151 -7.77 -9.68 14.45
C THR A 151 -8.01 -8.47 13.53
N PHE A 152 -7.26 -8.37 12.42
CA PHE A 152 -7.39 -7.29 11.45
C PHE A 152 -7.91 -7.82 10.11
N VAL A 153 -8.99 -7.23 9.61
CA VAL A 153 -9.63 -7.54 8.34
C VAL A 153 -9.84 -6.25 7.56
N SER A 154 -10.09 -6.35 6.26
CA SER A 154 -10.50 -5.21 5.44
C SER A 154 -11.77 -5.55 4.67
N PRO A 155 -12.50 -4.55 4.14
CA PRO A 155 -13.51 -4.79 3.12
C PRO A 155 -12.89 -5.60 1.97
N ALA A 156 -13.62 -6.62 1.51
CA ALA A 156 -13.14 -7.47 0.44
C ALA A 156 -12.77 -6.64 -0.81
N GLY A 157 -11.59 -6.90 -1.37
CA GLY A 157 -11.09 -6.22 -2.56
C GLY A 157 -10.37 -4.90 -2.32
N ALA A 158 -10.22 -4.45 -1.07
CA ALA A 158 -9.44 -3.24 -0.78
C ALA A 158 -8.00 -3.36 -1.32
N PRO A 159 -7.46 -2.38 -2.05
CA PRO A 159 -6.07 -2.40 -2.52
C PRO A 159 -5.08 -2.68 -1.39
N TYR A 160 -4.01 -3.43 -1.65
CA TYR A 160 -3.05 -3.83 -0.63
C TYR A 160 -2.36 -2.62 0.03
N SER A 161 -2.11 -1.57 -0.75
CA SER A 161 -1.52 -0.32 -0.27
C SER A 161 -2.39 0.47 0.71
N GLN A 162 -3.69 0.18 0.81
CA GLN A 162 -4.60 0.79 1.78
C GLN A 162 -4.60 0.09 3.15
N ARG A 163 -3.76 -0.94 3.33
CA ARG A 163 -3.79 -1.83 4.51
C ARG A 163 -2.62 -1.63 5.48
N ALA A 164 -1.64 -0.80 5.10
CA ALA A 164 -0.40 -0.59 5.87
C ALA A 164 0.31 -1.89 6.30
N LEU A 165 0.23 -2.94 5.47
CA LEU A 165 0.86 -4.24 5.75
C LEU A 165 2.27 -4.32 5.14
N PRO A 166 3.23 -4.96 5.83
CA PRO A 166 4.56 -5.21 5.27
C PRO A 166 4.52 -6.31 4.20
N PRO A 167 5.47 -6.31 3.24
CA PRO A 167 5.48 -7.27 2.13
C PRO A 167 5.45 -8.74 2.56
N SER A 168 5.94 -9.06 3.76
CA SER A 168 5.92 -10.43 4.31
C SER A 168 4.52 -11.01 4.49
N ASN A 169 3.47 -10.19 4.64
CA ASN A 169 2.09 -10.68 4.73
C ASN A 169 1.59 -11.33 3.43
N LEU A 170 2.30 -11.14 2.31
CA LEU A 170 2.02 -11.78 1.02
C LEU A 170 2.76 -13.11 0.82
N VAL A 171 3.63 -13.48 1.76
CA VAL A 171 4.26 -14.81 1.73
C VAL A 171 3.20 -15.83 2.11
N ALA A 172 2.88 -16.72 1.16
CA ALA A 172 2.04 -17.86 1.47
C ALA A 172 2.71 -18.68 2.57
N ALA A 173 1.92 -19.11 3.57
CA ALA A 173 2.34 -20.22 4.40
C ALA A 173 2.46 -21.43 3.45
N ASN A 174 3.68 -21.86 3.17
CA ASN A 174 3.86 -23.01 2.30
C ASN A 174 3.28 -24.24 3.00
N SER A 175 2.54 -25.01 2.21
CA SER A 175 1.77 -26.22 2.48
C SER A 175 2.61 -27.45 2.86
N GLU A 176 3.61 -27.30 3.72
CA GLU A 176 4.51 -28.38 4.18
C GLU A 176 4.80 -28.31 5.70
N GLU A 177 4.15 -27.41 6.45
CA GLU A 177 4.34 -27.32 7.91
C GLU A 177 3.02 -27.02 8.66
N LEU A 178 2.05 -27.92 8.47
CA LEU A 178 0.98 -28.23 9.43
C LEU A 178 0.89 -29.75 9.57
#